data_AF-A0A8S9YV60-F1
#
_entry.id   AF-A0A8S9YV60-F1
#
_cell.length_a   1.000
_cell.length_b   1.000
_cell.length_c   1.000
_cell.angle_alpha   90.00
_cell.angle_beta   90.00
_cell.angle_gamma   90.00
#
_symmetry.space_group_name_H-M   'P 1'
#
loop_
_entity.id
_entity.type
_entity.pdbx_description
1 polymer ?
#
loop_
_entity_poly.entity_id
_entity_poly.type
_entity_poly.pdbx_seq_one_letter_code
_entity_poly.pdbx_strand_id
1 'polypeptide(L)'
;MFEILNRGPVEVIFDVYEDFMNYNGGIYHHVAGGSLGRHAVRLLGWGVENGTSYWLLANSWNDEWGEKGFFRMLRGKDECGIESDVVAGLPR
;
A
#
# COMPACT_ATOMS: atom_id res chain seq x y z
N MET A 1 -12.16 3.30 1.60
CA MET A 1 -12.13 4.39 2.62
C MET A 1 -13.13 4.18 3.74
N PHE A 2 -14.44 4.04 3.46
CA PHE A 2 -15.47 3.90 4.49
C PHE A 2 -15.21 2.75 5.47
N GLU A 3 -14.77 1.59 4.97
CA GLU A 3 -14.47 0.43 5.81
C GLU A 3 -13.38 0.73 6.83
N ILE A 4 -12.24 1.25 6.37
CA ILE A 4 -11.10 1.57 7.24
C ILE A 4 -11.46 2.62 8.30
N LEU A 5 -12.26 3.62 7.92
CA LEU A 5 -12.71 4.66 8.84
C LEU A 5 -13.54 4.09 10.00
N ASN A 6 -14.42 3.13 9.72
CA ASN A 6 -15.42 2.68 10.68
C ASN A 6 -15.03 1.37 11.39
N ARG A 7 -14.17 0.56 10.78
CA ARG A 7 -13.90 -0.82 11.21
C ARG A 7 -12.42 -1.17 11.29
N GLY A 8 -11.55 -0.20 11.02
CA GLY A 8 -10.10 -0.36 11.17
C GLY A 8 -9.43 -1.01 9.95
N PRO A 9 -8.16 -1.44 10.10
CA PRO A 9 -7.33 -1.86 8.98
C PRO A 9 -7.92 -3.01 8.15
N VAL A 10 -7.65 -2.99 6.86
CA VAL A 10 -8.05 -4.03 5.90
C VAL A 10 -6.83 -4.63 5.22
N GLU A 11 -6.96 -5.83 4.68
CA GLU A 11 -5.93 -6.45 3.83
C GLU A 11 -6.15 -6.02 2.38
N VAL A 12 -5.07 -5.73 1.66
CA VAL A 12 -5.09 -5.42 0.22
C VAL A 12 -4.00 -6.18 -0.50
N ILE A 13 -4.23 -6.47 -1.78
CA ILE A 13 -3.26 -7.11 -2.67
C ILE A 13 -2.89 -6.15 -3.78
N PHE A 14 -1.61 -6.06 -4.11
CA PHE A 14 -1.12 -5.27 -5.26
C PHE A 14 -0.01 -6.02 -6.02
N ASP A 15 0.23 -5.61 -7.26
CA ASP A 15 1.32 -6.11 -8.08
C ASP A 15 2.65 -5.46 -7.66
N VAL A 16 3.65 -6.28 -7.37
CA VAL A 16 5.01 -5.82 -7.03
C VAL A 16 5.86 -5.78 -8.28
N TYR A 17 6.63 -4.71 -8.43
CA TYR A 17 7.62 -4.52 -9.49
C TYR A 17 9.03 -4.39 -8.90
N GLU A 18 10.05 -4.56 -9.75
CA GLU A 18 11.46 -4.48 -9.33
C GLU A 18 11.82 -3.15 -8.64
N ASP A 19 11.22 -2.04 -9.06
CA ASP A 19 11.45 -0.73 -8.44
C ASP A 19 10.93 -0.64 -7.00
N PHE A 20 9.86 -1.36 -6.65
CA PHE A 20 9.31 -1.41 -5.29
C PHE A 20 10.30 -2.02 -4.29
N MET A 21 11.14 -2.96 -4.73
CA MET A 21 12.13 -3.60 -3.87
C MET A 21 13.15 -2.59 -3.31
N ASN A 22 13.35 -1.47 -4.01
CA ASN A 22 14.27 -0.41 -3.64
C ASN A 22 13.58 0.78 -2.94
N TYR A 23 12.30 0.65 -2.58
CA TYR A 23 11.56 1.70 -1.89
C TYR A 23 12.21 2.04 -0.53
N ASN A 24 12.48 3.32 -0.31
CA ASN A 24 13.05 3.85 0.94
C ASN A 24 12.28 5.07 1.50
N GLY A 25 11.26 5.57 0.79
CA GLY A 25 10.44 6.68 1.26
C GLY A 25 9.66 7.38 0.15
N GLY A 26 8.72 8.23 0.57
CA GLY A 26 7.85 9.00 -0.34
C GLY A 26 6.60 8.22 -0.77
N ILE A 27 5.90 8.75 -1.78
CA ILE A 27 4.69 8.11 -2.33
C ILE A 27 5.09 7.28 -3.55
N TYR A 28 5.10 5.96 -3.37
CA TYR A 28 5.39 5.01 -4.44
C TYR A 28 4.36 5.10 -5.56
N HIS A 29 4.89 5.12 -6.78
CA HIS A 29 4.19 4.85 -8.04
C HIS A 29 5.19 4.10 -8.92
N HIS A 30 4.72 3.10 -9.65
CA HIS A 30 5.58 2.31 -10.50
C HIS A 30 6.10 3.16 -11.67
N VAL A 31 7.40 3.09 -11.92
CA VAL A 31 8.07 3.85 -13.00
C VAL A 31 8.87 2.96 -13.94
N ALA A 32 9.43 1.85 -13.44
CA ALA A 32 10.28 0.97 -14.23
C ALA A 32 10.45 -0.41 -13.59
N GLY A 33 10.86 -1.39 -14.41
CA GLY A 33 11.19 -2.74 -13.95
C GLY A 33 10.08 -3.77 -14.22
N GLY A 34 10.47 -5.04 -14.19
CA GLY A 34 9.59 -6.17 -14.41
C GLY A 34 8.62 -6.44 -13.26
N SER A 35 7.51 -7.12 -13.55
CA SER A 35 6.61 -7.64 -12.52
C SER A 35 7.28 -8.80 -11.78
N LEU A 36 7.19 -8.78 -10.45
CA LEU A 36 7.72 -9.79 -9.54
C LEU A 36 6.63 -10.64 -8.89
N GLY A 37 5.36 -10.39 -9.23
CA GLY A 37 4.20 -11.10 -8.68
C GLY A 37 3.32 -10.21 -7.82
N ARG A 38 2.52 -10.83 -6.94
CA ARG A 38 1.50 -10.16 -6.12
C ARG A 38 1.87 -10.24 -4.65
N HIS A 39 1.59 -9.17 -3.90
CA HIS A 39 1.90 -9.08 -2.47
C HIS A 39 0.70 -8.58 -1.67
N ALA A 40 0.48 -9.20 -0.50
CA ALA A 40 -0.60 -8.87 0.42
C ALA A 40 -0.05 -8.04 1.59
N VAL A 41 -0.71 -6.92 1.88
CA VAL A 41 -0.29 -5.94 2.88
C VAL A 41 -1.48 -5.38 3.65
N ARG A 42 -1.20 -4.77 4.79
CA ARG A 42 -2.24 -4.19 5.64
C ARG A 42 -2.40 -2.70 5.35
N LEU A 43 -3.57 -2.30 4.89
CA LEU A 43 -3.93 -0.90 4.65
C LEU A 43 -4.45 -0.26 5.94
N LEU A 44 -3.77 0.80 6.39
CA LEU A 44 -4.00 1.44 7.69
C LEU A 44 -4.77 2.75 7.60
N GLY A 45 -4.61 3.48 6.50
CA GLY A 45 -5.18 4.81 6.37
C GLY A 45 -4.81 5.47 5.06
N TRP A 46 -5.04 6.77 4.97
CA TRP A 46 -4.74 7.59 3.81
C TRP A 46 -4.41 9.02 4.21
N GLY A 47 -3.81 9.76 3.28
CA GLY A 47 -3.55 11.18 3.46
C GLY A 47 -3.35 11.91 2.13
N VAL A 48 -2.83 13.12 2.26
CA VAL A 48 -2.38 13.97 1.14
C VAL A 48 -1.05 14.60 1.55
N GLU A 49 -0.04 14.50 0.71
CA GLU A 49 1.24 15.19 0.88
C GLU A 49 1.53 15.98 -0.40
N ASN A 50 1.73 17.30 -0.26
CA ASN A 50 2.04 18.20 -1.38
C ASN A 50 1.06 18.10 -2.56
N GLY A 51 -0.23 17.87 -2.28
CA GLY A 51 -1.29 17.70 -3.29
C GLY A 51 -1.45 16.26 -3.81
N THR A 52 -0.54 15.35 -3.46
CA THR A 52 -0.60 13.94 -3.88
C THR A 52 -1.29 13.11 -2.82
N SER A 53 -2.40 12.48 -3.22
CA SER A 53 -3.17 11.54 -2.39
C SER A 53 -2.43 10.20 -2.24
N TYR A 54 -2.34 9.67 -1.02
CA TYR A 54 -1.70 8.38 -0.76
C TYR A 54 -2.53 7.45 0.14
N TRP A 55 -2.24 6.16 0.02
CA TRP A 55 -2.56 5.11 0.99
C TRP A 55 -1.37 4.90 1.93
N LEU A 56 -1.62 4.69 3.22
CA LEU A 56 -0.61 4.32 4.21
C LEU A 56 -0.73 2.83 4.52
N LEU A 57 0.35 2.08 4.30
CA LEU A 57 0.36 0.63 4.40
C LEU A 57 1.47 0.14 5.34
N ALA A 58 1.17 -0.92 6.08
CA ALA A 58 2.17 -1.70 6.80
C ALA A 58 2.61 -2.87 5.92
N ASN A 59 3.92 -2.94 5.65
CA ASN A 59 4.53 -4.09 5.00
C ASN A 59 4.83 -5.19 6.04
N SER A 60 5.24 -6.36 5.56
CA SER A 60 5.58 -7.55 6.35
C SER A 60 7.07 -7.89 6.29
N TRP A 61 7.92 -6.95 5.88
CA TRP A 61 9.36 -7.13 5.67
C TRP A 61 10.21 -6.39 6.72
N ASN A 62 9.95 -6.64 8.00
CA ASN A 62 10.59 -5.99 9.14
C ASN A 62 10.49 -4.45 9.14
N ASP A 63 11.09 -3.80 10.15
CA ASP A 63 11.07 -2.34 10.33
C ASP A 63 12.30 -1.63 9.74
N GLU A 64 13.26 -2.36 9.19
CA GLU A 64 14.41 -1.79 8.48
C GLU A 64 14.06 -1.39 7.04
N TRP A 65 13.00 -1.98 6.48
CA TRP A 65 12.55 -1.71 5.12
C TRP A 65 11.66 -0.45 5.05
N GLY A 66 11.82 0.34 3.98
CA GLY A 66 10.96 1.49 3.70
C GLY A 66 10.93 2.53 4.82
N GLU A 67 9.74 3.02 5.17
CA GLU A 67 9.51 4.05 6.17
C GLU A 67 9.27 3.42 7.55
N LYS A 68 10.26 2.67 8.07
CA LYS A 68 10.17 1.88 9.31
C LYS A 68 9.17 0.71 9.25
N GLY A 69 9.21 -0.04 8.16
CA GLY A 69 8.27 -1.14 7.85
C GLY A 69 6.97 -0.67 7.22
N PHE A 70 6.81 0.63 7.00
CA PHE A 70 5.66 1.21 6.32
C PHE A 70 6.03 1.70 4.92
N PHE A 71 5.00 1.90 4.10
CA PHE A 71 5.15 2.60 2.84
C PHE A 71 3.88 3.35 2.50
N ARG A 72 4.04 4.31 1.58
CA ARG A 72 2.94 5.07 1.02
C ARG A 72 2.85 4.80 -0.47
N MET A 73 1.63 4.57 -0.96
CA MET A 73 1.36 4.30 -2.38
C MET A 73 0.35 5.30 -2.92
N LEU A 74 0.49 5.66 -4.20
CA LEU A 74 -0.42 6.56 -4.89
C LEU A 74 -1.87 6.07 -4.79
N ARG A 75 -2.77 6.98 -4.39
CA ARG A 75 -4.19 6.68 -4.18
C ARG A 75 -5.07 7.35 -5.22
N GLY A 76 -6.14 6.66 -5.62
CA GLY A 76 -7.18 7.16 -6.53
C GLY A 76 -6.88 6.91 -8.01
N LYS A 77 -5.90 6.05 -8.31
CA LYS A 77 -5.55 5.62 -9.67
C LYS A 77 -5.45 4.10 -9.80
N ASP A 78 -5.89 3.36 -8.78
CA ASP A 78 -5.67 1.92 -8.69
C ASP A 78 -4.20 1.52 -8.97
N GLU A 79 -3.28 2.26 -8.36
CA GLU A 79 -1.84 2.08 -8.56
C GLU A 79 -1.46 0.63 -8.23
N CYS A 80 -0.82 -0.06 -9.19
CA CYS A 80 -0.47 -1.48 -9.06
C CYS A 80 -1.66 -2.39 -8.68
N GLY A 81 -2.90 -2.00 -9.00
CA GLY A 81 -4.11 -2.78 -8.68
C GLY A 81 -4.51 -2.77 -7.20
N ILE A 82 -3.93 -1.89 -6.37
CA ILE A 82 -4.11 -1.93 -4.91
C ILE A 82 -5.55 -1.66 -4.43
N GLU A 83 -6.39 -1.06 -5.27
CA GLU A 83 -7.78 -0.74 -4.97
C GLU A 83 -8.74 -1.84 -5.48
N SER A 84 -8.23 -2.81 -6.23
CA SER A 84 -9.02 -3.89 -6.86
C SER A 84 -9.31 -5.06 -5.91
N ASP A 85 -8.37 -5.45 -5.04
CA ASP A 85 -8.49 -6.63 -4.19
C ASP A 85 -8.39 -6.27 -2.70
N VAL A 86 -9.48 -5.71 -2.16
CA VAL A 86 -9.61 -5.30 -0.75
C VAL A 86 -10.40 -6.33 0.05
N VAL A 87 -9.81 -6.87 1.13
CA VAL A 87 -10.39 -7.94 1.96
C VAL A 87 -10.51 -7.47 3.41
N ALA A 88 -11.70 -7.66 4.00
CA ALA A 88 -11.98 -7.34 5.39
C ALA A 88 -12.92 -8.38 6.01
N GLY A 89 -12.91 -8.48 7.34
CA GLY A 89 -13.79 -9.36 8.10
C GLY A 89 -14.07 -8.81 9.50
N LEU A 90 -15.21 -9.19 10.07
CA LEU A 90 -15.59 -8.83 11.44
C LEU A 90 -15.33 -10.02 12.38
N PRO A 91 -14.50 -9.88 13.42
CA PRO A 91 -14.29 -10.94 14.41
C PRO A 91 -15.61 -11.26 15.16
N ARG A 92 -15.75 -12.51 15.60
CA ARG A 92 -16.89 -12.99 16.41
C ARG A 92 -16.54 -13.03 17.89
#